data_AF-A0A925I9U0-F1
#
_entry.id   AF-A0A925I9U0-F1
#
_cell.length_a   1.000
_cell.length_b   1.000
_cell.length_c   1.000
_cell.angle_alpha   90.00
_cell.angle_beta   90.00
_cell.angle_gamma   90.00
#
_symmetry.space_group_name_H-M   'P 1'
#
loop_
_entity.id
_entity.type
_entity.pdbx_description
1 polymer ?
#
loop_
_entity_poly.entity_id
_entity_poly.type
_entity_poly.pdbx_seq_one_letter_code
_entity_poly.pdbx_strand_id
1 'polypeptide(L)'
;MKTDTIADLRKAIILSEEKIFLALLEEIVLKNNAQAKFISGLHDALLFAIAFASSASVKTAAEKKLKQIGEIIILRENDFQDTGISGSVVISSFTFSLLLWMTEKYQEKITFHSFDKAEEDIGESLKLILPTAEAEILSNGWNKNKLFKELCGGKISVGKIIGLFSNCKNLKLRDFVFSQLGLYVTVHFAVEVISRSSARSISYPDFFHPEILKKAEVEKIISSALSKQKKISKQEQEQLVFNSRMQLAAMGRETDPVTFASVSETEFIVLDRGFS
;
A
#
# COMPACT_ATOMS: atom_id res chain seq x y z
N MET A 1 6.56 -25.76 11.04
CA MET A 1 6.44 -24.85 12.20
C MET A 1 4.97 -24.81 12.58
N LYS A 2 4.66 -25.01 13.86
CA LYS A 2 3.29 -25.22 14.33
C LYS A 2 2.53 -23.88 14.37
N THR A 3 1.24 -23.92 14.03
CA THR A 3 0.30 -22.79 14.14
C THR A 3 0.29 -22.18 15.55
N ASP A 4 0.61 -23.02 16.55
CA ASP A 4 0.68 -22.66 17.98
C ASP A 4 1.65 -21.50 18.25
N THR A 5 2.78 -21.42 17.55
CA THR A 5 3.81 -20.39 17.80
C THR A 5 3.30 -18.96 17.58
N ILE A 6 2.42 -18.74 16.60
CA ILE A 6 1.83 -17.40 16.36
C ILE A 6 0.82 -17.06 17.45
N ALA A 7 0.05 -18.05 17.90
CA ALA A 7 -0.89 -17.87 19.01
C ALA A 7 -0.14 -17.55 20.32
N ASP A 8 0.97 -18.25 20.57
CA ASP A 8 1.83 -18.02 21.72
C ASP A 8 2.48 -16.63 21.70
N LEU A 9 2.98 -16.18 20.54
CA LEU A 9 3.47 -14.81 20.37
C LEU A 9 2.39 -13.77 20.68
N ARG A 10 1.19 -13.93 20.12
CA ARG A 10 0.06 -13.02 20.39
C ARG A 10 -0.30 -13.00 21.87
N LYS A 11 -0.33 -14.16 22.51
CA LYS A 11 -0.59 -14.30 23.94
C LYS A 11 0.47 -13.58 24.77
N ALA A 12 1.76 -13.77 24.46
CA ALA A 12 2.85 -13.10 25.15
C ALA A 12 2.75 -11.57 25.04
N ILE A 13 2.36 -11.04 23.87
CA ILE A 13 2.12 -9.59 23.69
C ILE A 13 0.93 -9.13 24.56
N ILE A 14 -0.20 -9.86 24.52
CA ILE A 14 -1.42 -9.52 25.27
C ILE A 14 -1.21 -9.55 26.79
N LEU A 15 -0.32 -10.42 27.27
CA LEU A 15 0.04 -10.55 28.68
C LEU A 15 1.23 -9.68 29.07
N SER A 16 1.79 -8.90 28.14
CA SER A 16 3.00 -8.09 28.34
C SER A 16 4.22 -8.90 28.84
N GLU A 17 4.32 -10.18 28.44
CA GLU A 17 5.39 -11.09 28.85
C GLU A 17 6.63 -10.92 27.95
N GLU A 18 7.33 -9.79 28.10
CA GLU A 18 8.46 -9.41 27.24
C GLU A 18 9.50 -10.52 27.05
N LYS A 19 9.95 -11.15 28.13
CA LYS A 19 10.98 -12.21 28.07
C LYS A 19 10.53 -13.40 27.22
N ILE A 20 9.26 -13.79 27.34
CA ILE A 20 8.68 -14.90 26.59
C ILE A 20 8.54 -14.53 25.13
N PHE A 21 8.05 -13.32 24.83
CA PHE A 21 7.95 -12.82 23.47
C PHE A 21 9.31 -12.81 22.75
N LEU A 22 10.36 -12.26 23.39
CA LEU A 22 11.69 -12.19 22.81
C LEU A 22 12.28 -13.59 22.57
N ALA A 23 12.14 -14.52 23.52
CA ALA A 23 12.59 -15.89 23.35
C ALA A 23 11.89 -16.60 22.19
N LEU A 24 10.56 -16.49 22.10
CA LEU A 24 9.78 -17.06 20.98
C LEU A 24 10.20 -16.46 19.63
N LEU A 25 10.49 -15.16 19.60
CA LEU A 25 10.89 -14.46 18.38
C LEU A 25 12.30 -14.89 17.90
N GLU A 26 13.20 -15.21 18.83
CA GLU A 26 14.53 -15.75 18.55
C GLU A 26 14.48 -17.18 18.03
N GLU A 27 13.60 -18.03 18.58
CA GLU A 27 13.38 -19.40 18.11
C GLU A 27 12.82 -19.47 16.68
N ILE A 28 12.14 -18.41 16.24
CA ILE A 28 11.62 -18.31 14.87
C ILE A 28 12.78 -18.08 13.89
N VAL A 29 13.23 -19.19 13.32
CA VAL A 29 14.11 -19.22 12.15
C VAL A 29 13.25 -19.16 10.89
N LEU A 30 13.29 -18.01 10.23
CA LEU A 30 12.60 -17.84 8.95
C LEU A 30 13.37 -18.58 7.85
N LYS A 31 12.80 -19.69 7.37
CA LYS A 31 13.34 -20.45 6.24
C LYS A 31 12.60 -20.07 4.97
N ASN A 32 13.30 -20.08 3.84
CA ASN A 32 12.71 -19.77 2.55
C ASN A 32 11.52 -20.70 2.22
N ASN A 33 11.51 -21.95 2.69
CA ASN A 33 10.43 -22.91 2.45
C ASN A 33 9.27 -22.87 3.47
N ALA A 34 9.21 -21.87 4.35
CA ALA A 34 8.11 -21.74 5.32
C ALA A 34 6.76 -21.51 4.61
N GLN A 35 5.64 -21.92 5.21
CA GLN A 35 4.33 -21.73 4.59
C GLN A 35 3.95 -20.24 4.51
N ALA A 36 3.38 -19.79 3.39
CA ALA A 36 3.01 -18.38 3.20
C ALA A 36 1.98 -17.88 4.24
N LYS A 37 1.04 -18.76 4.64
CA LYS A 37 0.08 -18.49 5.72
C LYS A 37 0.75 -18.24 7.08
N PHE A 38 1.82 -18.98 7.38
CA PHE A 38 2.59 -18.77 8.60
C PHE A 38 3.31 -17.42 8.57
N ILE A 39 3.98 -17.10 7.46
CA ILE A 39 4.69 -15.82 7.30
C ILE A 39 3.71 -14.63 7.40
N SER A 40 2.55 -14.72 6.76
CA SER A 40 1.52 -13.67 6.83
C SER A 40 0.95 -13.52 8.24
N GLY A 41 0.67 -14.63 8.93
CA GLY A 41 0.19 -14.59 10.32
C GLY A 41 1.23 -14.05 11.31
N LEU A 42 2.52 -14.34 11.08
CA LEU A 42 3.63 -13.77 11.83
C LEU A 42 3.77 -12.27 11.56
N HIS A 43 3.70 -11.85 10.29
CA HIS A 43 3.70 -10.43 9.90
C HIS A 43 2.64 -9.64 10.68
N ASP A 44 1.39 -10.13 10.70
CA ASP A 44 0.31 -9.45 11.42
C ASP A 44 0.54 -9.43 12.94
N ALA A 45 1.10 -10.50 13.52
CA ALA A 45 1.46 -10.53 14.93
C ALA A 45 2.58 -9.53 15.28
N LEU A 46 3.55 -9.33 14.38
CA LEU A 46 4.63 -8.36 14.56
C LEU A 46 4.14 -6.92 14.42
N LEU A 47 3.21 -6.65 13.48
CA LEU A 47 2.56 -5.33 13.40
C LEU A 47 1.82 -5.01 14.69
N PHE A 48 1.11 -5.99 15.26
CA PHE A 48 0.46 -5.84 16.56
C PHE A 48 1.48 -5.59 17.68
N ALA A 49 2.60 -6.33 17.69
CA ALA A 49 3.69 -6.14 18.67
C ALA A 49 4.30 -4.74 18.60
N ILE A 50 4.41 -4.16 17.40
CA ILE A 50 4.91 -2.79 17.20
C ILE A 50 3.89 -1.76 17.70
N ALA A 51 2.61 -1.98 17.44
CA ALA A 51 1.54 -1.06 17.85
C ALA A 51 1.33 -1.04 19.38
N PHE A 52 1.49 -2.19 20.04
CA PHE A 52 1.28 -2.36 21.49
C PHE A 52 2.54 -2.86 22.20
N ALA A 53 3.72 -2.33 21.83
CA ALA A 53 4.97 -2.76 22.43
C ALA A 53 5.02 -2.41 23.92
N SER A 54 5.42 -3.36 24.77
CA SER A 54 5.63 -3.12 26.20
C SER A 54 6.92 -2.34 26.50
N SER A 55 7.84 -2.29 25.54
CA SER A 55 9.15 -1.67 25.67
C SER A 55 9.81 -1.44 24.31
N ALA A 56 10.87 -0.62 24.30
CA ALA A 56 11.66 -0.35 23.11
C ALA A 56 12.35 -1.60 22.53
N SER A 57 12.75 -2.54 23.40
CA SER A 57 13.34 -3.83 23.03
C SER A 57 12.36 -4.67 22.22
N VAL A 58 11.11 -4.80 22.68
CA VAL A 58 10.04 -5.53 21.96
C VAL A 58 9.79 -4.90 20.60
N LYS A 59 9.62 -3.57 20.54
CA LYS A 59 9.41 -2.84 19.29
C LYS A 59 10.55 -3.08 18.30
N THR A 60 11.79 -2.88 18.74
CA THR A 60 12.99 -3.03 17.90
C THR A 60 13.15 -4.45 17.38
N ALA A 61 12.91 -5.45 18.24
CA ALA A 61 13.00 -6.85 17.84
C ALA A 61 11.93 -7.22 16.81
N ALA A 62 10.70 -6.72 16.99
CA ALA A 62 9.60 -6.92 16.05
C ALA A 62 9.88 -6.26 14.69
N GLU A 63 10.36 -5.02 14.67
CA GLU A 63 10.76 -4.30 13.44
C GLU A 63 11.88 -5.03 12.69
N LYS A 64 12.90 -5.52 13.40
CA LYS A 64 13.98 -6.31 12.82
C LYS A 64 13.45 -7.59 12.16
N LYS A 65 12.56 -8.32 12.83
CA LYS A 65 11.96 -9.54 12.25
C LYS A 65 11.05 -9.22 11.07
N LEU A 66 10.32 -8.11 11.10
CA LEU A 66 9.47 -7.65 10.00
C LEU A 66 10.29 -7.38 8.73
N LYS A 67 11.48 -6.76 8.89
CA LYS A 67 12.41 -6.57 7.77
C LYS A 67 12.88 -7.91 7.17
N GLN A 68 13.23 -8.89 8.00
CA GLN A 68 13.63 -10.22 7.54
C GLN A 68 12.49 -10.95 6.80
N ILE A 69 11.24 -10.74 7.20
CA ILE A 69 10.08 -11.25 6.45
C ILE A 69 10.06 -10.66 5.04
N GLY A 70 10.26 -9.35 4.90
CA GLY A 70 10.29 -8.70 3.58
C GLY A 70 11.37 -9.26 2.66
N GLU A 71 12.57 -9.51 3.20
CA GLU A 71 13.69 -10.11 2.45
C GLU A 71 13.35 -11.52 1.92
N ILE A 72 12.59 -12.32 2.68
CA ILE A 72 12.16 -13.65 2.25
C ILE A 72 11.04 -13.58 1.22
N ILE A 73 10.09 -12.65 1.40
CA ILE A 73 8.96 -12.48 0.49
C ILE A 73 9.45 -12.08 -0.90
N ILE A 74 10.51 -11.27 -1.02
CA ILE A 74 11.11 -10.93 -2.33
C ILE A 74 11.49 -12.18 -3.13
N LEU A 75 12.02 -13.21 -2.47
CA LEU A 75 12.42 -14.47 -3.13
C LEU A 75 11.21 -15.35 -3.53
N ARG A 76 10.02 -14.99 -3.06
CA ARG A 76 8.77 -15.77 -3.16
C ARG A 76 7.57 -14.90 -3.50
N GLU A 77 7.80 -13.85 -4.27
CA GLU A 77 6.85 -12.80 -4.58
C GLU A 77 5.46 -13.35 -4.99
N ASN A 78 5.42 -14.40 -5.82
CA ASN A 78 4.19 -15.05 -6.27
C ASN A 78 3.34 -15.65 -5.14
N ASP A 79 3.97 -16.18 -4.08
CA ASP A 79 3.24 -16.76 -2.93
C ASP A 79 2.55 -15.69 -2.07
N PHE A 80 2.94 -14.43 -2.25
CA PHE A 80 2.47 -13.28 -1.50
C PHE A 80 1.85 -12.20 -2.39
N GLN A 81 1.49 -12.55 -3.63
CA GLN A 81 0.78 -11.65 -4.52
C GLN A 81 -0.49 -11.11 -3.83
N ASP A 82 -0.73 -9.81 -4.01
CA ASP A 82 -1.88 -9.07 -3.49
C ASP A 82 -1.98 -9.02 -1.95
N THR A 83 -0.90 -9.37 -1.25
CA THR A 83 -0.85 -9.23 0.21
C THR A 83 -0.52 -7.81 0.65
N GLY A 84 0.21 -7.02 -0.15
CA GLY A 84 0.67 -5.68 0.21
C GLY A 84 1.76 -5.66 1.28
N ILE A 85 2.33 -6.81 1.62
CA ILE A 85 3.44 -6.93 2.57
C ILE A 85 4.71 -6.45 1.87
N SER A 86 5.66 -5.88 2.62
CA SER A 86 6.98 -5.57 2.08
C SER A 86 7.59 -6.79 1.38
N GLY A 87 8.15 -6.57 0.20
CA GLY A 87 8.69 -7.59 -0.70
C GLY A 87 7.68 -8.22 -1.65
N SER A 88 6.38 -7.95 -1.51
CA SER A 88 5.33 -8.51 -2.38
C SER A 88 4.99 -7.61 -3.57
N VAL A 89 4.15 -8.13 -4.46
CA VAL A 89 3.52 -7.37 -5.53
C VAL A 89 2.02 -7.29 -5.35
N VAL A 90 1.44 -6.22 -5.87
CA VAL A 90 -0.02 -6.09 -6.04
C VAL A 90 -0.31 -5.89 -7.51
N ILE A 91 -1.29 -6.63 -8.03
CA ILE A 91 -1.78 -6.49 -9.39
C ILE A 91 -3.18 -5.88 -9.31
N SER A 92 -3.31 -4.64 -9.76
CA SER A 92 -4.59 -3.93 -9.71
C SER A 92 -4.72 -2.90 -10.83
N SER A 93 -5.96 -2.52 -11.10
CA SER A 93 -6.30 -1.31 -11.84
C SER A 93 -6.47 -0.15 -10.87
N PHE A 94 -6.05 1.04 -11.28
CA PHE A 94 -6.13 2.27 -10.49
C PHE A 94 -6.59 3.43 -11.39
N THR A 95 -7.11 4.50 -10.81
CA THR A 95 -7.44 5.70 -11.58
C THR A 95 -6.20 6.33 -12.21
N PHE A 96 -6.42 7.12 -13.27
CA PHE A 96 -5.35 7.90 -13.90
C PHE A 96 -4.58 8.75 -12.89
N SER A 97 -5.30 9.44 -12.00
CA SER A 97 -4.71 10.36 -11.01
C SER A 97 -3.78 9.64 -10.04
N LEU A 98 -4.20 8.47 -9.53
CA LEU A 98 -3.36 7.67 -8.63
C LEU A 98 -2.15 7.09 -9.36
N LEU A 99 -2.31 6.58 -10.58
CA LEU A 99 -1.18 6.05 -11.37
C LEU A 99 -0.19 7.14 -11.76
N LEU A 100 -0.65 8.32 -12.18
CA LEU A 100 0.22 9.46 -12.44
C LEU A 100 1.06 9.78 -11.19
N TRP A 101 0.40 9.95 -10.05
CA TRP A 101 1.08 10.23 -8.79
C TRP A 101 2.09 9.14 -8.38
N MET A 102 1.72 7.85 -8.51
CA MET A 102 2.63 6.75 -8.17
C MET A 102 3.80 6.66 -9.14
N THR A 103 3.58 6.87 -10.45
CA THR A 103 4.65 6.81 -11.46
C THR A 103 5.65 7.96 -11.35
N GLU A 104 5.21 9.15 -10.91
CA GLU A 104 6.12 10.27 -10.60
C GLU A 104 7.03 9.98 -9.40
N LYS A 105 6.59 9.14 -8.45
CA LYS A 105 7.33 8.82 -7.21
C LYS A 105 8.12 7.51 -7.29
N TYR A 106 7.62 6.51 -8.02
CA TYR A 106 8.10 5.13 -8.01
C TYR A 106 8.17 4.51 -9.41
N GLN A 107 8.59 5.27 -10.41
CA GLN A 107 8.53 4.89 -11.83
C GLN A 107 9.00 3.45 -12.13
N GLU A 108 10.10 3.00 -11.52
CA GLU A 108 10.67 1.67 -11.76
C GLU A 108 9.94 0.52 -11.04
N LYS A 109 9.05 0.85 -10.10
CA LYS A 109 8.30 -0.12 -9.29
C LYS A 109 6.88 -0.36 -9.81
N ILE A 110 6.51 0.24 -10.94
CA ILE A 110 5.18 0.10 -11.53
C ILE A 110 5.35 -0.41 -12.95
N THR A 111 4.97 -1.65 -13.18
CA THR A 111 5.12 -2.31 -14.48
C THR A 111 3.76 -2.64 -15.07
N PHE A 112 3.70 -2.68 -16.40
CA PHE A 112 2.50 -3.15 -17.10
C PHE A 112 2.27 -4.63 -16.78
N HIS A 113 1.03 -4.99 -16.43
CA HIS A 113 0.64 -6.39 -16.28
C HIS A 113 -0.20 -6.85 -17.47
N SER A 114 -1.37 -6.24 -17.65
CA SER A 114 -2.31 -6.62 -18.70
C SER A 114 -3.33 -5.51 -18.95
N PHE A 115 -4.07 -5.63 -20.06
CA PHE A 115 -5.38 -5.00 -20.19
C PHE A 115 -6.46 -6.02 -19.82
N ASP A 116 -7.62 -5.53 -19.38
CA ASP A 116 -8.81 -6.36 -19.21
C ASP A 116 -9.19 -7.01 -20.55
N LYS A 117 -9.70 -8.25 -20.46
CA LYS A 117 -10.05 -9.12 -21.59
C LYS A 117 -11.31 -8.68 -22.34
N ALA A 118 -12.07 -7.71 -21.82
CA ALA A 118 -13.17 -7.12 -22.56
C ALA A 118 -12.64 -6.44 -23.83
N GLU A 119 -12.87 -7.12 -24.96
CA GLU A 119 -12.59 -6.61 -26.31
C GLU A 119 -13.57 -5.48 -26.64
N GLU A 120 -13.17 -4.27 -26.33
CA GLU A 120 -13.72 -3.08 -26.98
C GLU A 120 -12.61 -2.35 -27.71
N ASP A 121 -12.92 -1.97 -28.95
CA ASP A 121 -12.10 -1.12 -29.79
C ASP A 121 -11.93 0.25 -29.13
N ILE A 122 -10.91 0.36 -28.27
CA ILE A 122 -10.58 1.60 -27.60
C ILE A 122 -9.98 2.63 -28.57
N GLY A 123 -9.71 2.25 -29.82
CA GLY A 123 -9.18 3.14 -30.84
C GLY A 123 -10.05 4.38 -30.99
N GLU A 124 -11.37 4.23 -31.11
CA GLU A 124 -12.29 5.36 -31.24
C GLU A 124 -12.29 6.27 -30.01
N SER A 125 -12.27 5.69 -28.81
CA SER A 125 -12.18 6.48 -27.56
C SER A 125 -10.84 7.21 -27.44
N LEU A 126 -9.74 6.59 -27.87
CA LEU A 126 -8.41 7.22 -27.85
C LEU A 126 -8.29 8.37 -28.85
N LYS A 127 -8.95 8.31 -30.00
CA LYS A 127 -8.98 9.43 -30.97
C LYS A 127 -9.51 10.73 -30.36
N LEU A 128 -10.33 10.64 -29.31
CA LEU A 128 -10.86 11.81 -28.61
C LEU A 128 -9.82 12.55 -27.76
N ILE A 129 -8.70 11.91 -27.43
CA ILE A 129 -7.66 12.46 -26.54
C ILE A 129 -6.28 12.57 -27.17
N LEU A 130 -6.00 11.78 -28.22
CA LEU A 130 -4.71 11.80 -28.91
C LEU A 130 -4.62 12.98 -29.90
N PRO A 131 -3.41 13.49 -30.18
CA PRO A 131 -3.17 14.39 -31.31
C PRO A 131 -3.62 13.76 -32.64
N THR A 132 -4.08 14.59 -33.58
CA THR A 132 -4.61 14.14 -34.89
C THR A 132 -3.68 13.16 -35.62
N ALA A 133 -2.36 13.43 -35.62
CA ALA A 133 -1.39 12.55 -36.26
C ALA A 133 -1.30 11.15 -35.63
N GLU A 134 -1.47 11.03 -34.31
CA GLU A 134 -1.49 9.74 -33.62
C GLU A 134 -2.85 9.04 -33.77
N ALA A 135 -3.94 9.81 -33.81
CA ALA A 135 -5.29 9.32 -34.02
C ALA A 135 -5.48 8.65 -35.40
N GLU A 136 -4.83 9.14 -36.44
CA GLU A 136 -4.88 8.55 -37.80
C GLU A 136 -4.30 7.13 -37.83
N ILE A 137 -3.26 6.86 -37.03
CA ILE A 137 -2.60 5.55 -36.90
C ILE A 137 -3.54 4.49 -36.28
N LEU A 138 -4.52 4.93 -35.48
CA LEU A 138 -5.47 4.04 -34.79
C LEU A 138 -6.46 3.34 -35.73
N SER A 139 -6.58 3.77 -36.98
CA SER A 139 -7.54 3.24 -37.96
C SER A 139 -7.25 1.79 -38.43
N ASN A 140 -6.20 1.16 -37.90
CA ASN A 140 -5.71 -0.15 -38.32
C ASN A 140 -6.37 -1.36 -37.61
N GLY A 141 -7.41 -1.15 -36.80
CA GLY A 141 -8.13 -2.23 -36.10
C GLY A 141 -7.26 -3.02 -35.12
N TRP A 142 -6.26 -2.39 -34.52
CA TRP A 142 -5.33 -3.06 -33.60
C TRP A 142 -5.98 -3.30 -32.24
N ASN A 143 -5.74 -4.48 -31.66
CA ASN A 143 -6.08 -4.72 -30.25
C ASN A 143 -5.22 -3.86 -29.31
N LYS A 144 -5.68 -3.65 -28.07
CA LYS A 144 -5.02 -2.82 -27.04
C LYS A 144 -3.53 -3.13 -26.89
N ASN A 145 -3.17 -4.42 -26.82
CA ASN A 145 -1.78 -4.85 -26.65
C ASN A 145 -0.89 -4.41 -27.81
N LYS A 146 -1.31 -4.68 -29.06
CA LYS A 146 -0.56 -4.27 -30.25
C LYS A 146 -0.46 -2.75 -30.31
N LEU A 147 -1.57 -2.06 -30.09
CA LEU A 147 -1.62 -0.61 -30.12
C LEU A 147 -0.62 0.04 -29.15
N PHE A 148 -0.72 -0.30 -27.86
CA PHE A 148 0.16 0.31 -26.87
C PHE A 148 1.61 -0.18 -26.98
N LYS A 149 1.85 -1.35 -27.58
CA LYS A 149 3.19 -1.78 -27.93
C LYS A 149 3.82 -0.85 -28.97
N GLU A 150 3.10 -0.50 -30.03
CA GLU A 150 3.57 0.43 -31.06
C GLU A 150 3.73 1.86 -30.49
N LEU A 151 2.72 2.38 -29.79
CA LEU A 151 2.79 3.72 -29.17
C LEU A 151 3.94 3.84 -28.15
N CYS A 152 4.30 2.74 -27.47
CA CYS A 152 5.43 2.73 -26.55
C CYS A 152 6.78 2.40 -27.20
N GLY A 153 6.84 2.12 -28.51
CA GLY A 153 8.08 1.78 -29.21
C GLY A 153 8.59 0.37 -28.95
N GLY A 154 7.70 -0.62 -28.83
CA GLY A 154 8.01 -2.05 -28.79
C GLY A 154 7.77 -2.75 -27.45
N LYS A 155 7.80 -2.04 -26.32
CA LYS A 155 7.43 -2.57 -24.99
C LYS A 155 6.48 -1.63 -24.29
N ILE A 156 5.35 -2.16 -23.81
CA ILE A 156 4.34 -1.37 -23.10
C ILE A 156 4.96 -0.82 -21.81
N SER A 157 4.87 0.50 -21.63
CA SER A 157 5.35 1.23 -20.46
C SER A 157 4.21 2.02 -19.84
N VAL A 158 3.96 1.81 -18.55
CA VAL A 158 2.91 2.53 -17.82
C VAL A 158 3.16 4.04 -17.86
N GLY A 159 4.41 4.48 -17.64
CA GLY A 159 4.75 5.90 -17.70
C GLY A 159 4.49 6.54 -19.07
N LYS A 160 4.72 5.81 -20.17
CA LYS A 160 4.38 6.30 -21.52
C LYS A 160 2.86 6.37 -21.72
N ILE A 161 2.11 5.36 -21.27
CA ILE A 161 0.64 5.39 -21.31
C ILE A 161 0.12 6.61 -20.54
N ILE A 162 0.59 6.83 -19.30
CA ILE A 162 0.20 8.00 -18.51
C ILE A 162 0.53 9.30 -19.25
N GLY A 163 1.73 9.40 -19.85
CA GLY A 163 2.15 10.55 -20.63
C GLY A 163 1.21 10.90 -21.80
N LEU A 164 0.63 9.91 -22.49
CA LEU A 164 -0.34 10.15 -23.56
C LEU A 164 -1.60 10.87 -23.05
N PHE A 165 -2.05 10.51 -21.84
CA PHE A 165 -3.25 11.07 -21.22
C PHE A 165 -3.00 12.40 -20.50
N SER A 166 -1.76 12.67 -20.09
CA SER A 166 -1.39 13.90 -19.37
C SER A 166 -1.65 15.20 -20.15
N ASN A 167 -1.66 15.15 -21.48
CA ASN A 167 -1.90 16.33 -22.33
C ASN A 167 -3.39 16.62 -22.57
N CYS A 168 -4.30 15.74 -22.14
CA CYS A 168 -5.73 15.94 -22.34
C CYS A 168 -6.28 17.04 -21.42
N LYS A 169 -6.74 18.15 -22.01
CA LYS A 169 -7.32 19.29 -21.26
C LYS A 169 -8.66 18.97 -20.60
N ASN A 170 -9.44 18.06 -21.17
CA ASN A 170 -10.74 17.66 -20.63
C ASN A 170 -10.55 16.49 -19.66
N LEU A 171 -10.46 16.80 -18.37
CA LEU A 171 -10.19 15.81 -17.31
C LEU A 171 -11.25 14.71 -17.24
N LYS A 172 -12.53 15.04 -17.42
CA LYS A 172 -13.62 14.05 -17.39
C LYS A 172 -13.51 13.06 -18.54
N LEU A 173 -13.21 13.56 -19.74
CA LEU A 173 -13.00 12.73 -20.93
C LEU A 173 -11.75 11.86 -20.76
N ARG A 174 -10.65 12.43 -20.26
CA ARG A 174 -9.40 11.71 -19.96
C ARG A 174 -9.67 10.54 -19.02
N ASP A 175 -10.29 10.82 -17.88
CA ASP A 175 -10.53 9.80 -16.85
C ASP A 175 -11.51 8.72 -17.35
N PHE A 176 -12.53 9.12 -18.12
CA PHE A 176 -13.43 8.19 -18.78
C PHE A 176 -12.67 7.28 -19.76
N VAL A 177 -11.94 7.83 -20.73
CA VAL A 177 -11.19 7.05 -21.73
C VAL A 177 -10.14 6.18 -21.06
N PHE A 178 -9.50 6.66 -20.00
CA PHE A 178 -8.51 5.91 -19.25
C PHE A 178 -9.14 4.71 -18.54
N SER A 179 -10.32 4.88 -17.94
CA SER A 179 -11.05 3.77 -17.30
C SER A 179 -11.40 2.65 -18.29
N GLN A 180 -11.68 2.98 -19.56
CA GLN A 180 -11.98 2.01 -20.62
C GLN A 180 -10.77 1.14 -21.00
N LEU A 181 -9.54 1.57 -20.68
CA LEU A 181 -8.35 0.76 -20.95
C LEU A 181 -8.44 -0.60 -20.26
N GLY A 182 -9.02 -0.65 -19.06
CA GLY A 182 -8.90 -1.80 -18.17
C GLY A 182 -7.43 -2.09 -17.85
N LEU A 183 -6.62 -1.05 -17.64
CA LEU A 183 -5.18 -1.20 -17.41
C LEU A 183 -4.92 -1.78 -16.02
N TYR A 184 -4.37 -3.00 -15.98
CA TYR A 184 -3.79 -3.59 -14.79
C TYR A 184 -2.29 -3.35 -14.77
N VAL A 185 -1.79 -2.90 -13.62
CA VAL A 185 -0.37 -2.73 -13.35
C VAL A 185 0.06 -3.64 -12.23
N THR A 186 1.33 -4.03 -12.25
CA THR A 186 2.00 -4.65 -11.11
C THR A 186 2.74 -3.55 -10.35
N VAL A 187 2.43 -3.40 -9.07
CA VAL A 187 3.13 -2.52 -8.13
C VAL A 187 4.04 -3.35 -7.26
N HIS A 188 5.34 -3.06 -7.30
CA HIS A 188 6.40 -3.75 -6.58
C HIS A 188 6.69 -3.07 -5.24
N PHE A 189 6.29 -3.69 -4.13
CA PHE A 189 6.50 -3.15 -2.79
C PHE A 189 7.86 -3.59 -2.23
N ALA A 190 8.95 -3.19 -2.87
CA ALA A 190 10.29 -3.41 -2.34
C ALA A 190 10.43 -2.85 -0.90
N VAL A 191 11.47 -3.25 -0.16
CA VAL A 191 11.63 -2.90 1.27
C VAL A 191 11.63 -1.39 1.52
N GLU A 192 12.11 -0.62 0.56
CA GLU A 192 12.15 0.85 0.57
C GLU A 192 10.83 1.53 0.19
N VAL A 193 9.86 0.79 -0.37
CA VAL A 193 8.56 1.29 -0.77
C VAL A 193 7.58 1.16 0.39
N ILE A 194 6.77 2.19 0.60
CA ILE A 194 5.74 2.14 1.65
C ILE A 194 4.72 1.06 1.32
N SER A 195 4.53 0.13 2.25
CA SER A 195 3.69 -1.07 2.14
C SER A 195 2.89 -1.24 3.43
N ARG A 196 2.06 -2.29 3.55
CA ARG A 196 1.38 -2.59 4.82
C ARG A 196 2.35 -2.79 5.99
N SER A 197 3.60 -3.17 5.71
CA SER A 197 4.62 -3.39 6.73
C SER A 197 5.17 -2.07 7.29
N SER A 198 5.33 -1.05 6.45
CA SER A 198 6.04 0.21 6.76
C SER A 198 5.17 1.45 6.78
N ALA A 199 3.94 1.40 6.24
CA ALA A 199 2.99 2.50 6.30
C ALA A 199 2.64 2.79 7.76
N ARG A 200 3.12 3.94 8.25
CA ARG A 200 2.84 4.46 9.58
C ARG A 200 2.29 5.87 9.45
N SER A 201 1.87 6.47 10.56
CA SER A 201 1.57 7.90 10.57
C SER A 201 2.87 8.72 10.46
N ILE A 202 2.77 10.03 10.68
CA ILE A 202 3.93 10.88 10.94
C ILE A 202 4.67 10.43 12.21
N SER A 203 5.92 10.85 12.35
CA SER A 203 6.71 10.56 13.54
C SER A 203 6.01 11.13 14.78
N TYR A 204 5.75 10.26 15.76
CA TYR A 204 5.12 10.62 17.02
C TYR A 204 5.85 9.89 18.15
N PRO A 205 5.98 10.49 19.35
CA PRO A 205 6.65 9.83 20.46
C PRO A 205 6.06 8.45 20.73
N ASP A 206 6.95 7.46 20.87
CA ASP A 206 6.56 6.11 21.21
C ASP A 206 5.89 6.09 22.58
N PHE A 207 4.80 5.34 22.67
CA PHE A 207 4.19 4.97 23.92
C PHE A 207 4.29 3.47 24.09
N PHE A 208 4.86 3.05 25.23
CA PHE A 208 4.97 1.65 25.57
C PHE A 208 3.85 1.23 26.50
N HIS A 209 3.21 0.12 26.18
CA HIS A 209 2.04 -0.41 26.88
C HIS A 209 2.50 -1.45 27.92
N PRO A 210 2.69 -1.08 29.20
CA PRO A 210 3.04 -2.05 30.23
C PRO A 210 1.94 -3.10 30.41
N GLU A 211 0.70 -2.73 30.13
CA GLU A 211 -0.46 -3.61 30.03
C GLU A 211 -1.37 -3.15 28.89
N ILE A 212 -2.10 -4.09 28.31
CA ILE A 212 -3.10 -3.77 27.29
C ILE A 212 -4.48 -3.63 27.94
N LEU A 213 -5.06 -2.44 27.82
CA LEU A 213 -6.38 -2.11 28.38
C LEU A 213 -7.50 -2.80 27.59
N LYS A 214 -8.21 -3.72 28.24
CA LYS A 214 -9.31 -4.52 27.64
C LYS A 214 -10.71 -3.95 27.90
N LYS A 215 -10.80 -2.86 28.66
CA LYS A 215 -12.07 -2.23 29.06
C LYS A 215 -11.97 -0.73 28.92
N ALA A 216 -13.04 -0.15 28.40
CA ALA A 216 -13.21 1.29 28.23
C ALA A 216 -14.30 1.82 29.16
N GLU A 217 -14.04 2.95 29.81
CA GLU A 217 -15.07 3.71 30.54
C GLU A 217 -15.86 4.55 29.52
N VAL A 218 -16.80 3.91 28.83
CA VAL A 218 -17.52 4.50 27.68
C VAL A 218 -18.16 5.84 28.00
N GLU A 219 -18.84 5.94 29.15
CA GLU A 219 -19.51 7.17 29.60
C GLU A 219 -18.53 8.33 29.75
N LYS A 220 -17.36 8.06 30.35
CA LYS A 220 -16.29 9.04 30.51
C LYS A 220 -15.74 9.49 29.17
N ILE A 221 -15.52 8.57 28.24
CA ILE A 221 -15.01 8.88 26.89
C ILE A 221 -16.00 9.77 26.13
N ILE A 222 -17.29 9.42 26.12
CA ILE A 222 -18.32 10.20 25.43
C ILE A 222 -18.44 11.59 26.05
N SER A 223 -18.33 11.70 27.38
CA SER A 223 -18.38 12.98 28.09
C SER A 223 -17.10 13.82 27.96
N SER A 224 -16.01 13.25 27.45
CA SER A 224 -14.73 13.93 27.33
C SER A 224 -14.72 14.90 26.15
N ALA A 225 -14.05 16.03 26.32
CA ALA A 225 -13.88 16.98 25.23
C ALA A 225 -13.00 16.34 24.13
N LEU A 226 -13.40 16.51 22.86
CA LEU A 226 -12.60 16.04 21.74
C LEU A 226 -11.21 16.68 21.75
N SER A 227 -10.20 15.86 21.47
CA SER A 227 -8.84 16.32 21.29
C SER A 227 -8.77 17.41 20.23
N LYS A 228 -8.03 18.48 20.53
CA LYS A 228 -7.78 19.53 19.56
C LYS A 228 -6.84 19.02 18.47
N GLN A 229 -7.04 19.53 17.26
CA GLN A 229 -6.12 19.36 16.16
C GLN A 229 -4.71 19.78 16.57
N LYS A 230 -3.73 18.92 16.28
CA LYS A 230 -2.32 19.24 16.45
C LYS A 230 -1.83 19.90 15.17
N LYS A 231 -1.15 21.04 15.30
CA LYS A 231 -0.47 21.68 14.19
C LYS A 231 0.65 20.77 13.69
N ILE A 232 0.64 20.49 12.39
CA ILE A 232 1.67 19.73 11.69
C ILE A 232 2.21 20.57 10.53
N SER A 233 3.44 20.29 10.14
CA SER A 233 4.11 20.93 9.02
C SER A 233 3.51 20.46 7.68
N LYS A 234 3.77 21.23 6.62
CA LYS A 234 3.38 20.83 5.25
C LYS A 234 3.98 19.49 4.85
N GLN A 235 5.24 19.23 5.23
CA GLN A 235 5.90 17.95 4.94
C GLN A 235 5.20 16.78 5.65
N GLU A 236 4.76 16.98 6.89
CA GLU A 236 3.98 15.98 7.62
C GLU A 236 2.60 15.74 6.97
N GLN A 237 1.92 16.80 6.49
CA GLN A 237 0.67 16.66 5.73
C GLN A 237 0.88 15.86 4.45
N GLU A 238 1.93 16.18 3.69
CA GLU A 238 2.30 15.44 2.47
C GLU A 238 2.57 13.97 2.80
N GLN A 239 3.27 13.69 3.91
CA GLN A 239 3.54 12.33 4.37
C GLN A 239 2.26 11.57 4.74
N LEU A 240 1.29 12.21 5.41
CA LEU A 240 0.01 11.57 5.75
C LEU A 240 -0.79 11.19 4.51
N VAL A 241 -0.92 12.12 3.55
CA VAL A 241 -1.60 11.85 2.27
C VAL A 241 -0.87 10.75 1.51
N PHE A 242 0.46 10.83 1.47
CA PHE A 242 1.33 9.83 0.85
C PHE A 242 1.10 8.43 1.46
N ASN A 243 1.17 8.31 2.79
CA ASN A 243 1.01 7.04 3.50
C ASN A 243 -0.39 6.45 3.30
N SER A 244 -1.42 7.30 3.29
CA SER A 244 -2.81 6.88 3.07
C SER A 244 -3.00 6.30 1.67
N ARG A 245 -2.48 6.97 0.63
CA ARG A 245 -2.53 6.49 -0.76
C ARG A 245 -1.79 5.16 -0.92
N MET A 246 -0.57 5.08 -0.39
CA MET A 246 0.23 3.84 -0.49
C MET A 246 -0.40 2.68 0.29
N GLN A 247 -1.03 2.94 1.43
CA GLN A 247 -1.73 1.91 2.19
C GLN A 247 -2.90 1.31 1.41
N LEU A 248 -3.71 2.15 0.75
CA LEU A 248 -4.79 1.66 -0.11
C LEU A 248 -4.26 0.95 -1.35
N ALA A 249 -3.24 1.51 -2.01
CA ALA A 249 -2.61 0.91 -3.18
C ALA A 249 -2.01 -0.48 -2.85
N ALA A 250 -1.38 -0.63 -1.68
CA ALA A 250 -0.88 -1.91 -1.18
C ALA A 250 -1.99 -2.95 -0.94
N MET A 251 -3.24 -2.53 -0.82
CA MET A 251 -4.40 -3.41 -0.72
C MET A 251 -5.11 -3.60 -2.06
N GLY A 252 -4.56 -3.09 -3.16
CA GLY A 252 -5.23 -3.06 -4.47
C GLY A 252 -6.51 -2.23 -4.46
N ARG A 253 -6.56 -1.19 -3.60
CA ARG A 253 -7.74 -0.37 -3.37
C ARG A 253 -7.47 1.09 -3.64
N GLU A 254 -8.57 1.80 -3.87
CA GLU A 254 -8.61 3.23 -4.04
C GLU A 254 -9.92 3.74 -3.42
N THR A 255 -9.90 4.91 -2.79
CA THR A 255 -11.10 5.58 -2.30
C THR A 255 -11.01 7.07 -2.58
N ASP A 256 -12.12 7.69 -2.99
CA ASP A 256 -12.16 9.12 -3.34
C ASP A 256 -11.54 10.04 -2.28
N PRO A 257 -11.81 9.87 -0.96
CA PRO A 257 -11.24 10.75 0.06
C PRO A 257 -9.70 10.72 0.11
N VAL A 258 -9.08 9.59 -0.24
CA VAL A 258 -7.62 9.41 -0.17
C VAL A 258 -6.96 9.74 -1.50
N THR A 259 -7.57 9.37 -2.63
CA THR A 259 -7.09 9.73 -3.96
C THR A 259 -7.04 11.23 -4.12
N PHE A 260 -8.15 11.91 -3.81
CA PHE A 260 -8.31 13.34 -4.01
C PHE A 260 -7.99 14.17 -2.76
N ALA A 261 -7.38 13.55 -1.74
CA ALA A 261 -6.96 14.23 -0.52
C ALA A 261 -6.12 15.48 -0.84
N SER A 262 -6.58 16.62 -0.32
CA SER A 262 -5.85 17.89 -0.37
C SER A 262 -4.83 17.94 0.77
N VAL A 263 -3.55 18.14 0.41
CA VAL A 263 -2.46 18.28 1.38
C VAL A 263 -2.75 19.45 2.34
N SER A 264 -3.23 20.59 1.83
CA SER A 264 -3.48 21.77 2.64
C SER A 264 -4.68 21.65 3.58
N GLU A 265 -5.61 20.74 3.28
CA GLU A 265 -6.80 20.47 4.10
C GLU A 265 -6.63 19.24 4.99
N THR A 266 -5.45 18.61 4.97
CA THR A 266 -5.14 17.47 5.83
C THR A 266 -4.95 17.93 7.27
N GLU A 267 -5.80 17.42 8.16
CA GLU A 267 -5.73 17.68 9.59
C GLU A 267 -5.20 16.46 10.37
N PHE A 268 -4.50 16.72 11.47
CA PHE A 268 -4.01 15.67 12.35
C PHE A 268 -4.56 15.86 13.77
N ILE A 269 -5.31 14.87 14.24
CA ILE A 269 -5.91 14.85 15.57
C ILE A 269 -5.28 13.69 16.33
N VAL A 270 -4.73 14.00 17.50
CA VAL A 270 -4.19 12.97 18.40
C VAL A 270 -5.32 12.50 19.29
N LEU A 271 -5.78 11.27 19.04
CA LEU A 271 -6.71 10.59 19.92
C LEU A 271 -5.94 9.88 21.04
N ASP A 272 -6.68 9.42 22.04
CA ASP A 272 -6.12 8.55 23.08
C ASP A 272 -5.61 7.23 22.47
N ARG A 273 -4.88 6.47 23.29
CA ARG A 273 -4.02 5.34 22.87
C ARG A 273 -4.78 4.05 22.54
N GLY A 274 -6.08 4.16 22.26
CA GLY A 274 -6.97 3.06 21.96
C GLY A 274 -7.22 2.11 23.14
N PHE A 275 -8.15 1.19 22.93
CA PHE A 275 -8.39 0.00 23.74
C PHE A 275 -8.13 -1.22 22.85
N SER A 276 -7.74 -2.38 23.42
CA SER A 276 -7.62 -3.63 22.66
C SER A 276 -8.79 -4.56 22.89
#